data_AF-A0A3D4A9X7-F1
#
_entry.id   AF-A0A3D4A9X7-F1
#
_cell.length_a   1.000
_cell.length_b   1.000
_cell.length_c   1.000
_cell.angle_alpha   90.00
_cell.angle_beta   90.00
_cell.angle_gamma   90.00
#
_symmetry.space_group_name_H-M   'P 1'
#
loop_
_entity.id
_entity.type
_entity.pdbx_description
1 polymer ?
#
loop_
_entity_poly.entity_id
_entity_poly.type
_entity_poly.pdbx_seq_one_letter_code
_entity_poly.pdbx_strand_id
1 'polypeptide(L)'
;MSVVFFSCAPLLRAALFDGEIYALNFVDVDGHTLCTADGHVTVVVLTTLADRTKARAVGDHVPDYCLGDPTYRMITVLNFNQKRTQAGRIIATMLMRHRLDAEAKLLQRRYDARKLARDARRDIFAVADFDGRTTSQLGAQTGSSDFRVFVFGRNGKLLRQWDDVPGATELATVVK
;
A
#
# COMPACT_ATOMS: atom_id res chain seq x y z
N MET A 1 -41.30 15.79 18.21
CA MET A 1 -39.98 16.43 18.12
C MET A 1 -38.99 15.37 17.68
N SER A 2 -38.54 15.42 16.42
CA SER A 2 -37.55 14.46 15.89
C SER A 2 -36.19 15.16 15.81
N VAL A 3 -35.23 14.68 16.59
CA VAL A 3 -33.85 15.16 16.53
C VAL A 3 -33.11 14.32 15.49
N VAL A 4 -32.87 14.89 14.33
CA VAL A 4 -31.98 14.32 13.32
C VAL A 4 -30.56 14.65 13.76
N PHE A 5 -29.81 13.65 14.22
CA PHE A 5 -28.37 13.79 14.42
C PHE A 5 -27.68 13.70 13.05
N PHE A 6 -27.48 14.86 12.41
CA PHE A 6 -26.44 14.99 11.40
C PHE A 6 -25.10 15.00 12.12
N SER A 7 -24.50 13.83 12.32
CA SER A 7 -23.09 13.71 12.68
C SER A 7 -22.24 14.09 11.48
N CYS A 8 -22.09 15.40 11.25
CA CYS A 8 -20.98 15.93 10.48
C CYS A 8 -19.75 15.86 11.39
N ALA A 9 -19.18 14.67 11.53
CA ALA A 9 -17.88 14.55 12.17
C ALA A 9 -16.87 15.29 11.26
N PRO A 10 -16.11 16.26 11.77
CA PRO A 10 -14.94 16.72 11.03
C PRO A 10 -14.07 15.49 10.79
N LEU A 11 -13.62 15.28 9.55
CA LEU A 11 -12.56 14.32 9.21
C LEU A 11 -11.30 14.74 9.95
N LEU A 12 -11.23 14.43 11.25
CA LEU A 12 -10.01 14.50 12.02
C LEU A 12 -9.04 13.56 11.34
N ARG A 13 -8.01 14.14 10.72
CA ARG A 13 -6.84 13.43 10.22
C ARG A 13 -6.16 12.77 11.42
N ALA A 14 -6.57 11.56 11.74
CA ALA A 14 -6.00 10.78 12.82
C ALA A 14 -4.71 10.13 12.34
N ALA A 15 -3.64 10.29 13.11
CA ALA A 15 -2.48 9.42 12.98
C ALA A 15 -2.94 7.98 13.22
N LEU A 16 -2.39 7.03 12.45
CA LEU A 16 -2.61 5.61 12.72
C LEU A 16 -1.70 5.19 13.88
N PHE A 17 -2.22 4.33 14.76
CA PHE A 17 -1.49 3.83 15.92
C PHE A 17 -1.34 2.31 15.84
N ASP A 18 -0.14 1.83 16.21
CA ASP A 18 0.13 0.40 16.35
C ASP A 18 -0.86 -0.20 17.36
N GLY A 19 -1.44 -1.35 17.02
CA GLY A 19 -2.38 -2.08 17.86
C GLY A 19 -3.86 -1.84 17.51
N GLU A 20 -4.18 -0.75 16.82
CA GLU A 20 -5.55 -0.38 16.46
C GLU A 20 -6.01 -1.05 15.16
N ILE A 21 -7.33 -1.21 14.99
CA ILE A 21 -7.93 -1.85 13.81
C ILE A 21 -8.42 -0.80 12.82
N TYR A 22 -7.97 -0.92 11.58
CA TYR A 22 -8.37 -0.06 10.48
C TYR A 22 -8.79 -0.88 9.26
N ALA A 23 -10.00 -0.62 8.77
CA ALA A 23 -10.51 -1.15 7.50
C ALA A 23 -10.34 -0.09 6.41
N LEU A 24 -9.13 0.01 5.87
CA LEU A 24 -8.79 0.95 4.80
C LEU A 24 -9.12 0.31 3.45
N ASN A 25 -9.79 1.06 2.57
CA ASN A 25 -10.20 0.58 1.26
C ASN A 25 -9.41 1.32 0.17
N PHE A 26 -8.99 0.56 -0.84
CA PHE A 26 -8.22 1.08 -1.96
C PHE A 26 -8.84 0.62 -3.28
N VAL A 27 -8.64 1.42 -4.32
CA VAL A 27 -8.84 0.98 -5.70
C VAL A 27 -7.48 1.07 -6.39
N ASP A 28 -6.97 -0.06 -6.83
CA ASP A 28 -5.67 -0.12 -7.49
C ASP A 28 -5.75 0.43 -8.93
N VAL A 29 -4.59 0.56 -9.56
CA VAL A 29 -4.50 1.04 -10.94
C VAL A 29 -5.20 0.12 -11.92
N ASP A 30 -5.44 -1.15 -11.61
CA ASP A 30 -6.14 -2.11 -12.49
C ASP A 30 -7.66 -2.14 -12.25
N GLY A 31 -8.15 -1.47 -11.20
CA GLY A 31 -9.56 -1.40 -10.83
C GLY A 31 -9.98 -2.42 -9.77
N HIS A 32 -9.04 -3.14 -9.16
CA HIS A 32 -9.34 -4.04 -8.04
C HIS A 32 -9.63 -3.24 -6.78
N THR A 33 -10.69 -3.64 -6.06
CA THR A 33 -10.96 -3.12 -4.72
C THR A 33 -10.19 -3.95 -3.70
N LEU A 34 -9.39 -3.30 -2.85
CA LEU A 34 -8.54 -3.93 -1.84
C LEU A 34 -8.91 -3.39 -0.45
N CYS A 35 -8.79 -4.23 0.57
CA CYS A 35 -8.96 -3.82 1.96
C CYS A 35 -7.79 -4.30 2.84
N THR A 36 -7.50 -3.60 3.95
CA THR A 36 -6.56 -4.08 4.98
C THR A 36 -7.19 -5.11 5.93
N ALA A 37 -8.52 -5.23 5.93
CA ALA A 37 -9.28 -6.08 6.85
C ALA A 37 -10.02 -7.24 6.15
N ASP A 38 -9.55 -7.66 4.96
CA ASP A 38 -10.16 -8.71 4.14
C ASP A 38 -9.44 -10.07 4.23
N GLY A 39 -8.78 -10.36 5.35
CA GLY A 39 -8.15 -11.66 5.62
C GLY A 39 -6.69 -11.78 5.21
N HIS A 40 -6.08 -10.72 4.65
CA HIS A 40 -4.67 -10.72 4.24
C HIS A 40 -3.78 -10.01 5.25
N VAL A 41 -2.58 -10.55 5.50
CA VAL A 41 -1.47 -9.73 6.01
C VAL A 41 -1.09 -8.78 4.89
N THR A 42 -1.21 -7.47 5.14
CA THR A 42 -1.11 -6.44 4.11
C THR A 42 0.02 -5.47 4.43
N VAL A 43 1.05 -5.45 3.59
CA VAL A 43 2.08 -4.41 3.60
C VAL A 43 1.60 -3.25 2.73
N VAL A 44 1.43 -2.07 3.31
CA VAL A 44 1.13 -0.84 2.57
C VAL A 44 2.38 0.03 2.55
N VAL A 45 2.85 0.40 1.36
CA VAL A 45 3.96 1.33 1.17
C VAL A 45 3.40 2.64 0.61
N LEU A 46 3.35 3.67 1.44
CA LEU A 46 3.10 5.04 1.01
C LEU A 46 4.41 5.62 0.49
N THR A 47 4.39 6.17 -0.72
CA THR A 47 5.60 6.65 -1.40
C THR A 47 5.27 7.79 -2.36
N THR A 48 6.29 8.54 -2.78
CA THR A 48 6.22 9.43 -3.94
C THR A 48 6.97 8.83 -5.14
N LEU A 49 6.99 9.55 -6.25
CA LEU A 49 7.78 9.21 -7.43
C LEU A 49 9.29 9.26 -7.16
N ALA A 50 9.75 10.07 -6.20
CA ALA A 50 11.16 10.19 -5.84
C ALA A 50 11.66 8.97 -5.07
N ASP A 51 10.80 8.34 -4.27
CA ASP A 51 11.16 7.25 -3.35
C ASP A 51 11.00 5.85 -3.97
N ARG A 52 11.00 5.75 -5.31
CA ARG A 52 10.78 4.48 -6.01
C ARG A 52 11.77 3.39 -5.57
N THR A 53 13.04 3.75 -5.39
CA THR A 53 14.08 2.82 -4.95
C THR A 53 13.81 2.29 -3.55
N LYS A 54 13.27 3.14 -2.65
CA LYS A 54 12.84 2.73 -1.32
C LYS A 54 11.67 1.76 -1.39
N ALA A 55 10.64 2.06 -2.18
CA ALA A 55 9.49 1.17 -2.35
C ALA A 55 9.91 -0.21 -2.88
N ARG A 56 10.85 -0.26 -3.83
CA ARG A 56 11.45 -1.52 -4.30
C ARG A 56 12.20 -2.24 -3.17
N ALA A 57 13.03 -1.54 -2.41
CA ALA A 57 13.78 -2.13 -1.30
C ALA A 57 12.86 -2.79 -0.26
N VAL A 58 11.68 -2.21 0.03
CA VAL A 58 10.67 -2.87 0.88
C VAL A 58 10.24 -4.20 0.28
N GLY A 59 9.93 -4.24 -1.02
CA GLY A 59 9.56 -5.47 -1.73
C GLY A 59 10.69 -6.51 -1.74
N ASP A 60 11.94 -6.09 -1.86
CA ASP A 60 13.11 -6.97 -1.78
C ASP A 60 13.29 -7.54 -0.36
N HIS A 61 12.97 -6.76 0.67
CA HIS A 61 13.01 -7.17 2.08
C HIS A 61 11.86 -8.08 2.51
N VAL A 62 10.76 -8.17 1.74
CA VAL A 62 9.68 -9.13 2.01
C VAL A 62 10.28 -10.53 2.01
N PRO A 63 10.02 -11.36 3.05
CA PRO A 63 10.60 -12.69 3.14
C PRO A 63 10.03 -13.64 2.09
N ASP A 64 10.81 -14.65 1.70
CA ASP A 64 10.44 -15.56 0.60
C ASP A 64 9.15 -16.37 0.86
N TYR A 65 8.81 -16.62 2.12
CA TYR A 65 7.58 -17.37 2.46
C TYR A 65 6.29 -16.59 2.14
N CYS A 66 6.37 -15.27 1.97
CA CYS A 66 5.24 -14.44 1.54
C CYS A 66 5.02 -14.49 0.02
N LEU A 67 5.99 -14.95 -0.76
CA LEU A 67 5.88 -14.97 -2.22
C LEU A 67 4.84 -16.02 -2.64
N GLY A 68 3.83 -15.57 -3.37
CA GLY A 68 2.72 -16.41 -3.84
C GLY A 68 1.79 -16.91 -2.74
N ASP A 69 1.97 -16.47 -1.49
CA ASP A 69 1.04 -16.78 -0.41
C ASP A 69 -0.28 -16.01 -0.65
N PRO A 70 -1.41 -16.71 -0.85
CA PRO A 70 -2.69 -16.06 -1.09
C PRO A 70 -3.20 -15.26 0.12
N THR A 71 -2.60 -15.41 1.30
CA THR A 71 -2.94 -14.67 2.51
C THR A 71 -2.04 -13.45 2.76
N TYR A 72 -1.09 -13.18 1.87
CA TYR A 72 -0.22 -12.01 1.91
C TYR A 72 -0.51 -11.08 0.72
N ARG A 73 -0.34 -9.77 0.92
CA ARG A 73 -0.31 -8.81 -0.19
C ARG A 73 0.55 -7.60 0.12
N MET A 74 1.07 -6.98 -0.94
CA MET A 74 1.76 -5.70 -0.88
C MET A 74 1.05 -4.66 -1.77
N ILE A 75 0.69 -3.53 -1.17
CA ILE A 75 0.02 -2.41 -1.83
C ILE A 75 0.97 -1.21 -1.82
N THR A 76 1.35 -0.70 -2.99
CA THR A 76 2.12 0.54 -3.12
C THR A 76 1.19 1.71 -3.39
N VAL A 77 1.04 2.62 -2.45
CA VAL A 77 0.28 3.87 -2.61
C VAL A 77 1.21 4.97 -3.08
N LEU A 78 1.02 5.43 -4.32
CA LEU A 78 1.79 6.51 -4.90
C LEU A 78 1.06 7.84 -4.72
N ASN A 79 1.60 8.69 -3.85
CA ASN A 79 1.12 10.04 -3.66
C ASN A 79 1.67 10.96 -4.77
N PHE A 80 0.76 11.56 -5.56
CA PHE A 80 1.14 12.50 -6.62
C PHE A 80 1.32 13.95 -6.13
N ASN A 81 0.99 14.24 -4.86
CA ASN A 81 1.11 15.54 -4.20
C ASN A 81 0.41 16.73 -4.92
N GLN A 82 -0.29 16.48 -6.02
CA GLN A 82 -0.90 17.51 -6.87
C GLN A 82 -2.15 17.00 -7.57
N LYS A 83 -3.18 17.85 -7.59
CA LYS A 83 -4.39 17.59 -8.37
C LYS A 83 -4.05 17.61 -9.87
N ARG A 84 -4.33 16.50 -10.55
CA ARG A 84 -4.27 16.40 -12.02
C ARG A 84 -5.66 16.48 -12.64
N THR A 85 -5.73 17.01 -13.87
CA THR A 85 -6.91 16.92 -14.73
C THR A 85 -7.26 15.45 -15.00
N GLN A 86 -8.50 15.17 -15.40
CA GLN A 86 -8.93 13.79 -15.68
C GLN A 86 -8.05 13.11 -16.74
N ALA A 87 -7.74 13.80 -17.84
CA ALA A 87 -6.82 13.29 -18.85
C ALA A 87 -5.42 13.01 -18.27
N GLY A 88 -4.90 13.91 -17.43
CA GLY A 88 -3.61 13.71 -16.75
C GLY A 88 -3.60 12.52 -15.79
N ARG A 89 -4.72 12.23 -15.11
CA ARG A 89 -4.88 11.05 -14.24
C ARG A 89 -4.86 9.75 -15.05
N ILE A 90 -5.51 9.73 -16.20
CA ILE A 90 -5.52 8.56 -17.11
C ILE A 90 -4.09 8.23 -17.57
N ILE A 91 -3.36 9.23 -18.07
CA ILE A 91 -1.98 9.05 -18.54
C ILE A 91 -1.07 8.58 -17.39
N ALA A 92 -1.17 9.21 -16.22
CA ALA A 92 -0.36 8.83 -15.05
C ALA A 92 -0.66 7.38 -14.60
N THR A 93 -1.93 6.97 -14.61
CA THR A 93 -2.33 5.60 -14.27
C THR A 93 -1.76 4.58 -15.27
N MET A 94 -1.79 4.87 -16.57
CA MET A 94 -1.17 4.00 -17.58
C MET A 94 0.34 3.84 -17.35
N LEU A 95 1.04 4.94 -17.04
CA LEU A 95 2.47 4.91 -16.71
C LEU A 95 2.75 4.10 -15.44
N MET A 96 1.88 4.17 -14.44
CA MET A 96 1.99 3.35 -13.23
C MET A 96 1.80 1.87 -13.53
N ARG A 97 0.79 1.49 -14.32
CA ARG A 97 0.57 0.10 -14.74
C ARG A 97 1.81 -0.46 -15.45
N HIS A 98 2.34 0.27 -16.44
CA HIS A 98 3.55 -0.15 -17.15
C HIS A 98 4.76 -0.34 -16.21
N ARG A 99 4.90 0.52 -15.19
CA ARG A 99 5.96 0.36 -14.19
C ARG A 99 5.71 -0.83 -13.28
N LEU A 100 4.47 -1.05 -12.86
CA LEU A 100 4.08 -2.21 -12.07
C LEU A 100 4.37 -3.51 -12.83
N ASP A 101 4.11 -3.54 -14.14
CA ASP A 101 4.47 -4.67 -15.01
C ASP A 101 5.99 -4.90 -15.08
N ALA A 102 6.79 -3.83 -15.09
CA ALA A 102 8.24 -3.94 -15.06
C ALA A 102 8.76 -4.46 -13.71
N GLU A 103 8.20 -4.00 -12.59
CA GLU A 103 8.53 -4.55 -11.25
C GLU A 103 8.09 -6.02 -11.14
N ALA A 104 6.92 -6.38 -11.67
CA ALA A 104 6.46 -7.77 -11.70
C ALA A 104 7.42 -8.68 -12.45
N LYS A 105 8.01 -8.23 -13.56
CA LYS A 105 9.04 -9.01 -14.29
C LYS A 105 10.31 -9.24 -13.47
N LEU A 106 10.71 -8.26 -12.65
CA LEU A 106 11.85 -8.42 -11.74
C LEU A 106 11.50 -9.41 -10.62
N LEU A 107 10.32 -9.24 -10.03
CA LEU A 107 9.80 -10.13 -9.00
C LEU A 107 9.62 -11.56 -9.51
N GLN A 108 9.17 -11.74 -10.76
CA GLN A 108 9.00 -13.05 -11.39
C GLN A 108 10.30 -13.86 -11.37
N ARG A 109 11.47 -13.23 -11.53
CA ARG A 109 12.77 -13.93 -11.43
C ARG A 109 12.96 -14.57 -10.04
N ARG A 110 12.48 -13.91 -8.99
CA ARG A 110 12.52 -14.42 -7.61
C ARG A 110 11.52 -15.57 -7.44
N TYR A 111 10.33 -15.48 -8.04
CA TYR A 111 9.36 -16.58 -8.09
C TYR A 111 9.92 -17.81 -8.82
N ASP A 112 10.52 -17.60 -9.99
CA ASP A 112 11.10 -18.65 -10.83
C ASP A 112 12.26 -19.37 -10.12
N ALA A 113 13.15 -18.62 -9.45
CA ALA A 113 14.22 -19.18 -8.64
C ALA A 113 13.71 -20.07 -7.48
N ARG A 114 12.48 -19.80 -7.02
CA ARG A 114 11.77 -20.58 -6.00
C ARG A 114 10.83 -21.63 -6.57
N LYS A 115 10.78 -21.79 -7.90
CA LYS A 115 9.92 -22.73 -8.63
C LYS A 115 8.42 -22.50 -8.34
N LEU A 116 8.03 -21.25 -8.11
CA LEU A 116 6.63 -20.88 -7.93
C LEU A 116 5.96 -20.71 -9.29
N ALA A 117 5.04 -21.61 -9.63
CA ALA A 117 4.26 -21.57 -10.88
C ALA A 117 3.09 -20.56 -10.79
N ARG A 118 3.40 -19.32 -10.40
CA ARG A 118 2.44 -18.22 -10.23
C ARG A 118 2.98 -16.97 -10.90
N ASP A 119 2.07 -16.21 -11.51
CA ASP A 119 2.38 -14.90 -12.07
C ASP A 119 2.52 -13.86 -10.94
N ALA A 120 3.74 -13.36 -10.74
CA ALA A 120 4.07 -12.38 -9.72
C ALA A 120 3.30 -11.06 -9.86
N ARG A 121 2.81 -10.72 -11.07
CA ARG A 121 2.01 -9.50 -11.31
C ARG A 121 0.69 -9.51 -10.55
N ARG A 122 0.19 -10.71 -10.19
CA ARG A 122 -1.07 -10.90 -9.46
C ARG A 122 -0.92 -10.68 -7.95
N ASP A 123 0.30 -10.51 -7.46
CA ASP A 123 0.61 -10.41 -6.02
C ASP A 123 1.11 -9.01 -5.62
N ILE A 124 1.26 -8.11 -6.58
CA ILE A 124 1.65 -6.71 -6.35
C ILE A 124 0.57 -5.76 -6.84
N PHE A 125 0.27 -4.75 -6.03
CA PHE A 125 -0.79 -3.78 -6.29
C PHE A 125 -0.23 -2.37 -6.19
N ALA A 126 -0.73 -1.46 -7.02
CA ALA A 126 -0.38 -0.04 -6.94
C ALA A 126 -1.62 0.82 -6.93
N VAL A 127 -1.66 1.84 -6.08
CA VAL A 127 -2.79 2.78 -5.93
C VAL A 127 -2.29 4.17 -6.30
N ALA A 128 -3.02 4.85 -7.17
CA ALA A 128 -2.71 6.21 -7.59
C ALA A 128 -3.46 7.23 -6.73
N ASP A 129 -2.78 7.88 -5.79
CA ASP A 129 -3.39 8.87 -4.90
C ASP A 129 -3.21 10.29 -5.46
N PHE A 130 -4.15 10.71 -6.30
CA PHE A 130 -4.11 12.01 -6.98
C PHE A 130 -4.61 13.19 -6.13
N ASP A 131 -5.45 12.92 -5.14
CA ASP A 131 -6.09 13.95 -4.32
C ASP A 131 -5.70 13.88 -2.85
N GLY A 132 -4.77 12.98 -2.50
CA GLY A 132 -4.24 12.84 -1.14
C GLY A 132 -5.24 12.20 -0.18
N ARG A 133 -6.35 11.62 -0.67
CA ARG A 133 -7.35 10.97 0.19
C ARG A 133 -6.77 9.73 0.85
N THR A 134 -6.09 8.90 0.08
CA THR A 134 -5.50 7.65 0.58
C THR A 134 -4.37 7.96 1.56
N THR A 135 -3.51 8.91 1.20
CA THR A 135 -2.43 9.45 2.05
C THR A 135 -2.98 10.01 3.36
N SER A 136 -4.10 10.75 3.31
CA SER A 136 -4.74 11.29 4.51
C SER A 136 -5.33 10.19 5.41
N GLN A 137 -5.89 9.12 4.84
CA GLN A 137 -6.38 7.95 5.59
C GLN A 137 -5.25 7.18 6.28
N LEU A 138 -4.06 7.18 5.68
CA LEU A 138 -2.85 6.58 6.25
C LEU A 138 -2.20 7.46 7.33
N GLY A 139 -2.83 8.55 7.74
CA GLY A 139 -2.36 9.41 8.82
C GLY A 139 -1.08 10.20 8.48
N ALA A 140 -0.69 10.27 7.20
CA ALA A 140 0.42 11.10 6.77
C ALA A 140 -0.04 12.57 6.76
N GLN A 141 0.56 13.37 7.65
CA GLN A 141 0.31 14.81 7.72
C GLN A 141 1.09 15.54 6.62
N THR A 142 0.56 16.67 6.17
CA THR A 142 1.28 17.57 5.25
C THR A 142 2.57 18.06 5.93
N GLY A 143 3.73 17.63 5.45
CA GLY A 143 5.06 17.94 6.02
C GLY A 143 5.76 16.80 6.78
N SER A 144 5.09 15.65 6.96
CA SER A 144 5.71 14.37 7.36
C SER A 144 6.50 13.76 6.20
N SER A 145 7.42 12.83 6.49
CA SER A 145 8.06 11.99 5.47
C SER A 145 7.02 11.50 4.47
N ASP A 146 7.29 11.75 3.18
CA ASP A 146 6.49 11.33 2.03
C ASP A 146 6.55 9.81 1.78
N PHE A 147 7.41 9.11 2.53
CA PHE A 147 7.58 7.67 2.52
C PHE A 147 7.22 7.07 3.88
N ARG A 148 6.39 6.02 3.89
CA ARG A 148 6.04 5.27 5.10
C ARG A 148 5.63 3.85 4.74
N VAL A 149 5.99 2.90 5.60
CA VAL A 149 5.59 1.49 5.48
C VAL A 149 4.68 1.14 6.64
N PHE A 150 3.59 0.43 6.35
CA PHE A 150 2.64 -0.08 7.32
C PHE A 150 2.46 -1.57 7.13
N VAL A 151 2.33 -2.32 8.21
CA VAL A 151 1.96 -3.74 8.16
C VAL A 151 0.65 -3.92 8.90
N PHE A 152 -0.38 -4.34 8.19
CA PHE A 152 -1.68 -4.70 8.75
C PHE A 152 -1.80 -6.22 8.86
N GLY A 153 -2.31 -6.70 9.99
CA GLY A 153 -2.71 -8.09 10.17
C GLY A 153 -4.02 -8.39 9.44
N ARG A 154 -4.39 -9.67 9.40
CA ARG A 154 -5.54 -10.19 8.63
C ARG A 154 -6.90 -9.53 8.94
N ASN A 155 -7.05 -8.98 10.14
CA ASN A 155 -8.26 -8.30 10.60
C ASN A 155 -8.19 -6.77 10.47
N GLY A 156 -7.16 -6.23 9.82
CA GLY A 156 -6.93 -4.78 9.72
C GLY A 156 -6.22 -4.16 10.92
N LYS A 157 -5.74 -4.96 11.89
CA LYS A 157 -4.92 -4.45 12.98
C LYS A 157 -3.60 -3.91 12.44
N LEU A 158 -3.27 -2.64 12.68
CA LEU A 158 -1.96 -2.10 12.37
C LEU A 158 -0.93 -2.73 13.33
N LEU A 159 -0.06 -3.58 12.80
CA LEU A 159 0.93 -4.30 13.60
C LEU A 159 2.17 -3.45 13.85
N ARG A 160 2.60 -2.69 12.84
CA ARG A 160 3.73 -1.77 12.90
C ARG A 160 3.73 -0.78 11.74
N GLN A 161 4.37 0.37 11.94
CA GLN A 161 4.71 1.33 10.91
C GLN A 161 6.15 1.86 11.02
N TRP A 162 6.72 2.30 9.90
CA TRP A 162 8.07 2.88 9.81
C TRP A 162 8.07 4.07 8.86
N ASP A 163 8.79 5.14 9.22
CA ASP A 163 8.98 6.33 8.36
C ASP A 163 10.07 6.16 7.29
N ASP A 164 10.74 5.00 7.26
CA ASP A 164 11.71 4.61 6.22
C ASP A 164 11.64 3.09 5.94
N VAL A 165 12.47 2.61 5.02
CA VAL A 165 12.54 1.19 4.65
C VAL A 165 12.89 0.33 5.87
N PRO A 166 11.99 -0.57 6.33
CA PRO A 166 12.31 -1.48 7.43
C PRO A 166 13.40 -2.47 7.01
N GLY A 167 14.22 -2.90 7.96
CA GLY A 167 15.19 -3.97 7.71
C GLY A 167 14.50 -5.31 7.41
N ALA A 168 15.12 -6.17 6.61
CA ALA A 168 14.53 -7.46 6.22
C ALA A 168 14.12 -8.34 7.42
N THR A 169 14.97 -8.40 8.47
CA THR A 169 14.66 -9.16 9.69
C THR A 169 13.49 -8.57 10.48
N GLU A 170 13.40 -7.24 10.54
CA GLU A 170 12.30 -6.55 11.22
C GLU A 170 10.98 -6.81 10.49
N LEU A 171 10.97 -6.62 9.17
CA LEU A 171 9.80 -6.87 8.34
C LEU A 171 9.35 -8.32 8.44
N ALA A 172 10.28 -9.28 8.33
CA ALA A 172 10.01 -10.71 8.43
C ALA A 172 9.43 -11.14 9.80
N THR A 173 9.71 -10.38 10.86
CA THR A 173 9.15 -10.65 12.20
C THR A 173 7.69 -10.24 12.30
N VAL A 174 7.29 -9.18 11.60
CA VAL A 174 5.93 -8.60 11.69
C VAL A 174 4.96 -9.25 10.71
N VAL A 175 5.41 -9.68 9.53
CA VAL A 175 4.54 -10.28 8.48
C VAL A 175 4.29 -11.79 8.64
N LYS A 176 4.77 -12.38 9.74
CA LYS A 176 4.69 -13.82 10.02
C LYS A 176 3.29 -14.27 10.44
#